data_AF-A0A2V6SJE7-F1
#
_entry.id   AF-A0A2V6SJE7-F1
#
_cell.length_a   1.000
_cell.length_b   1.000
_cell.length_c   1.000
_cell.angle_alpha   90.00
_cell.angle_beta   90.00
_cell.angle_gamma   90.00
#
_symmetry.space_group_name_H-M   'P 1'
#
loop_
_entity.id
_entity.type
_entity.pdbx_description
1 polymer ?
#
loop_
_entity_poly.entity_id
_entity_poly.type
_entity_poly.pdbx_seq_one_letter_code
_entity_poly.pdbx_strand_id
1 'polypeptide(L)'
;MFQILDRYVVREIALPFFMGLAALTFLLELPPILVQGEELIARGVEWSIVARVLLTLLPQALSLTIPMAVLLGILVGFGRLSADRELVAIQSCGVSLGRLLRPILLVAALATAATAYETIVALPNANQTFREIVFVTMATRVENNVKPRVFFEDFPGKVIYVREVPLGGGWRDIFLADTSRPTETTVYFAREGRIRLDRVQRLVQLELQDGTSHTTHLDKPDDYEETTFRNFYITLDPET
;
A
#
# COMPACT_ATOMS: atom_id res chain seq x y z
N MET A 1 -13.71 38.69 -11.87
CA MET A 1 -14.99 38.48 -12.58
C MET A 1 -14.68 37.70 -13.84
N PHE A 2 -15.03 36.42 -13.89
CA PHE A 2 -14.73 35.56 -15.05
C PHE A 2 -15.48 36.07 -16.27
N GLN A 3 -14.75 36.47 -17.30
CA GLN A 3 -15.37 36.85 -18.57
C GLN A 3 -15.77 35.61 -19.36
N ILE A 4 -16.62 35.79 -20.37
CA ILE A 4 -17.13 34.70 -21.21
C ILE A 4 -15.98 33.87 -21.82
N LEU A 5 -14.91 34.56 -22.24
CA LEU A 5 -13.71 33.94 -22.79
C LEU A 5 -12.97 33.04 -21.78
N ASP A 6 -12.87 33.47 -20.51
CA ASP A 6 -12.19 32.70 -19.47
C ASP A 6 -12.93 31.38 -19.22
N ARG A 7 -14.26 31.44 -19.11
CA ARG A 7 -15.11 30.25 -18.94
C ARG A 7 -15.03 29.32 -20.14
N TYR A 8 -14.93 29.88 -21.34
CA TYR A 8 -14.80 29.11 -22.57
C TYR A 8 -13.48 28.34 -22.61
N VAL A 9 -12.35 29.00 -22.35
CA VAL A 9 -11.02 28.36 -22.29
C VAL A 9 -10.97 27.27 -21.23
N VAL A 10 -11.51 27.54 -20.03
CA VAL A 10 -11.56 26.53 -18.96
C VAL A 10 -12.40 25.32 -19.37
N ARG A 11 -13.53 25.52 -20.05
CA ARG A 11 -14.38 24.41 -20.53
C ARG A 11 -13.66 23.56 -21.56
N GLU A 12 -12.88 24.18 -22.45
CA GLU A 12 -12.14 23.49 -23.49
C GLU A 12 -10.98 22.64 -22.93
N ILE A 13 -10.40 23.08 -21.81
CA ILE A 13 -9.36 22.34 -21.08
C ILE A 13 -9.95 21.26 -20.16
N ALA A 14 -11.10 21.53 -19.54
CA ALA A 14 -11.68 20.67 -18.51
C ALA A 14 -12.04 19.28 -19.03
N LEU A 15 -12.64 19.19 -20.23
CA LEU A 15 -13.05 17.89 -20.77
C LEU A 15 -11.85 16.97 -21.06
N PRO A 16 -10.81 17.40 -21.81
CA PRO A 16 -9.62 16.57 -22.00
C PRO A 16 -8.85 16.34 -20.70
N PHE A 17 -8.85 17.29 -19.75
CA PHE A 17 -8.28 17.08 -18.41
C PHE A 17 -8.94 15.90 -17.68
N PHE A 18 -10.28 15.89 -17.53
CA PHE A 18 -10.95 14.81 -16.81
C PHE A 18 -10.86 13.47 -17.54
N MET A 19 -10.92 13.47 -18.87
CA MET A 19 -10.70 12.26 -19.67
C MET A 19 -9.29 11.72 -19.50
N GLY A 20 -8.27 12.59 -19.59
CA GLY A 20 -6.88 12.24 -19.37
C GLY A 20 -6.62 11.74 -17.96
N LEU A 21 -7.19 12.42 -16.95
CA LEU A 21 -7.08 12.01 -15.55
C LEU A 21 -7.64 10.62 -15.33
N ALA A 22 -8.86 10.35 -15.82
CA ALA A 22 -9.49 9.05 -15.68
C ALA A 22 -8.69 7.95 -16.41
N ALA A 23 -8.28 8.21 -17.66
CA ALA A 23 -7.54 7.24 -18.46
C ALA A 23 -6.15 6.94 -17.88
N LEU A 24 -5.39 7.97 -17.48
CA LEU A 24 -4.06 7.81 -16.90
C LEU A 24 -4.13 7.15 -15.52
N THR A 25 -5.10 7.53 -14.68
CA THR A 25 -5.29 6.89 -13.36
C THR A 25 -5.65 5.42 -13.53
N PHE A 26 -6.59 5.10 -14.42
CA PHE A 26 -6.93 3.71 -14.72
C PHE A 26 -5.72 2.91 -15.24
N LEU A 27 -4.95 3.49 -16.16
CA LEU A 27 -3.77 2.84 -16.73
C LEU A 27 -2.71 2.52 -15.67
N LEU A 28 -2.49 3.42 -14.71
CA LEU A 28 -1.48 3.26 -13.66
C LEU A 28 -1.96 2.35 -12.52
N GLU A 29 -3.24 2.37 -12.20
CA GLU A 29 -3.82 1.61 -11.08
C GLU A 29 -4.18 0.17 -11.46
N LEU A 30 -4.43 -0.12 -12.75
CA LEU A 30 -4.83 -1.45 -13.17
C LEU A 30 -3.82 -2.55 -12.78
N PRO A 31 -2.50 -2.41 -12.99
CA PRO A 31 -1.55 -3.44 -12.58
C PRO A 31 -1.49 -3.66 -11.04
N PRO A 32 -1.33 -2.61 -10.19
CA PRO A 32 -1.40 -2.76 -8.73
C PRO A 32 -2.69 -3.40 -8.25
N ILE A 33 -3.84 -3.00 -8.80
CA ILE A 33 -5.14 -3.55 -8.44
C ILE A 33 -5.21 -5.05 -8.74
N LEU A 34 -4.70 -5.49 -9.89
CA LEU A 34 -4.70 -6.91 -10.26
C LEU A 34 -3.77 -7.73 -9.36
N VAL A 35 -2.53 -7.26 -9.14
CA VAL A 35 -1.53 -7.98 -8.33
C VAL A 35 -1.98 -8.08 -6.87
N GLN A 36 -2.33 -6.95 -6.25
CA GLN A 36 -2.77 -6.92 -4.85
C GLN A 36 -4.12 -7.60 -4.68
N GLY A 37 -5.03 -7.44 -5.65
CA GLY A 37 -6.33 -8.09 -5.64
C GLY A 37 -6.22 -9.61 -5.68
N GLU A 38 -5.37 -10.16 -6.55
CA GLU A 38 -5.12 -11.60 -6.64
C GLU A 38 -4.54 -12.16 -5.35
N GLU A 39 -3.53 -11.49 -4.77
CA GLU A 39 -2.89 -11.91 -3.52
C GLU A 39 -3.90 -11.95 -2.35
N LEU A 40 -4.74 -10.92 -2.23
CA LEU A 40 -5.75 -10.84 -1.17
C LEU A 40 -6.87 -11.87 -1.36
N ILE A 41 -7.30 -12.11 -2.60
CA ILE A 41 -8.33 -13.11 -2.93
C ILE A 41 -7.79 -14.53 -2.73
N ALA A 42 -6.56 -14.80 -3.16
CA ALA A 42 -5.90 -16.11 -2.97
C ALA A 42 -5.73 -16.44 -1.49
N ARG A 43 -5.46 -15.42 -0.68
CA ARG A 43 -5.50 -15.55 0.77
C ARG A 43 -6.94 -15.84 1.23
N GLY A 44 -7.96 -15.22 0.65
CA GLY A 44 -9.37 -15.37 1.04
C GLY A 44 -9.83 -14.27 1.99
N VAL A 45 -9.32 -13.06 1.76
CA VAL A 45 -9.69 -11.84 2.49
C VAL A 45 -11.11 -11.44 2.09
N GLU A 46 -11.90 -10.93 3.06
CA GLU A 46 -13.25 -10.47 2.80
C GLU A 46 -13.27 -9.35 1.74
N TRP A 47 -14.22 -9.41 0.80
CA TRP A 47 -14.33 -8.45 -0.30
C TRP A 47 -14.38 -6.99 0.15
N SER A 48 -15.02 -6.71 1.29
CA SER A 48 -15.10 -5.35 1.87
C SER A 48 -13.71 -4.79 2.22
N ILE A 49 -12.84 -5.65 2.74
CA ILE A 49 -11.45 -5.33 3.08
C ILE A 49 -10.63 -5.16 1.80
N VAL A 50 -10.78 -6.06 0.83
CA VAL A 50 -10.11 -5.96 -0.48
C VAL A 50 -10.42 -4.63 -1.14
N ALA A 51 -11.69 -4.26 -1.26
CA ALA A 51 -12.10 -2.98 -1.85
C ALA A 51 -11.48 -1.79 -1.12
N ARG A 52 -11.40 -1.83 0.22
CA ARG A 52 -10.78 -0.76 1.01
C ARG A 52 -9.28 -0.65 0.77
N VAL A 53 -8.57 -1.77 0.66
CA VAL A 53 -7.14 -1.81 0.30
C VAL A 53 -6.93 -1.23 -1.10
N LEU A 54 -7.73 -1.64 -2.08
CA LEU A 54 -7.61 -1.12 -3.44
C LEU A 54 -7.85 0.40 -3.51
N LEU A 55 -8.78 0.93 -2.71
CA LEU A 55 -9.01 2.37 -2.61
C LEU A 55 -7.81 3.13 -2.01
N THR A 56 -6.99 2.49 -1.17
CA THR A 56 -5.77 3.13 -0.63
C THR A 56 -4.65 3.26 -1.66
N LEU A 57 -4.75 2.60 -2.82
CA LEU A 57 -3.77 2.74 -3.90
C LEU A 57 -4.00 4.03 -4.72
N LEU A 58 -5.26 4.43 -4.90
CA LEU A 58 -5.66 5.59 -5.72
C LEU A 58 -4.88 6.90 -5.46
N PRO A 59 -4.62 7.33 -4.21
CA PRO A 59 -3.90 8.57 -3.94
C PRO A 59 -2.48 8.60 -4.53
N GLN A 60 -1.84 7.42 -4.64
CA GLN A 60 -0.52 7.29 -5.24
C GLN A 60 -0.57 7.59 -6.74
N ALA A 61 -1.52 7.01 -7.48
CA ALA A 61 -1.69 7.36 -8.89
C ALA A 61 -2.12 8.81 -9.08
N LEU A 62 -3.09 9.32 -8.29
CA LEU A 62 -3.59 10.69 -8.42
C LEU A 62 -2.49 11.75 -8.23
N SER A 63 -1.54 11.49 -7.33
CA SER A 63 -0.39 12.36 -7.12
C SER A 63 0.44 12.57 -8.39
N LEU A 64 0.49 11.58 -9.29
CA LEU A 64 1.20 11.64 -10.57
C LEU A 64 0.28 12.04 -11.74
N THR A 65 -0.95 11.54 -11.75
CA THR A 65 -1.85 11.69 -12.89
C THR A 65 -2.52 13.05 -12.94
N ILE A 66 -2.71 13.75 -11.80
CA ILE A 66 -3.26 15.12 -11.80
C ILE A 66 -2.36 16.09 -12.59
N PRO A 67 -1.05 16.22 -12.31
CA PRO A 67 -0.16 17.08 -13.11
C PRO A 67 -0.10 16.70 -14.59
N MET A 68 -0.05 15.40 -14.89
CA MET A 68 -0.04 14.90 -16.26
C MET A 68 -1.34 15.22 -17.00
N ALA A 69 -2.48 15.06 -16.35
CA ALA A 69 -3.79 15.38 -16.90
C ALA A 69 -3.96 16.88 -17.13
N VAL A 70 -3.40 17.75 -16.27
CA VAL A 70 -3.39 19.21 -16.51
C VAL A 70 -2.64 19.53 -17.79
N LEU A 71 -1.44 18.97 -17.96
CA LEU A 71 -0.64 19.16 -19.17
C LEU A 71 -1.41 18.70 -20.41
N LEU A 72 -2.00 17.50 -20.36
CA LEU A 72 -2.81 16.95 -21.45
C LEU A 72 -4.03 17.83 -21.74
N GLY A 73 -4.74 18.26 -20.71
CA GLY A 73 -5.89 19.15 -20.79
C GLY A 73 -5.56 20.44 -21.53
N ILE A 74 -4.46 21.08 -21.13
CA ILE A 74 -3.99 22.33 -21.75
C ILE A 74 -3.57 22.07 -23.20
N LEU A 75 -2.80 21.02 -23.47
CA LEU A 75 -2.29 20.73 -24.80
C LEU A 75 -3.42 20.43 -25.80
N VAL A 76 -4.37 19.59 -25.40
CA VAL A 76 -5.52 19.24 -26.26
C VAL A 76 -6.46 20.44 -26.41
N GLY A 77 -6.78 21.14 -25.32
CA GLY A 77 -7.66 22.31 -25.37
C GLY A 77 -7.10 23.42 -26.26
N PHE A 78 -5.83 23.79 -26.07
CA PHE A 78 -5.18 24.77 -26.95
C PHE A 78 -4.96 24.25 -28.37
N GLY A 79 -4.70 22.95 -28.52
CA GLY A 79 -4.61 22.30 -29.83
C GLY A 79 -5.89 22.46 -30.64
N ARG A 80 -7.06 22.27 -30.00
CA ARG A 80 -8.37 22.49 -30.64
C ARG A 80 -8.62 23.96 -30.99
N LEU A 81 -8.42 24.87 -30.04
CA LEU A 81 -8.53 26.33 -30.29
C LEU A 81 -7.62 26.80 -31.43
N SER A 82 -6.43 26.18 -31.58
CA SER A 82 -5.50 26.48 -32.67
C SER A 82 -5.96 25.86 -33.99
N ALA A 83 -6.43 24.61 -34.00
CA ALA A 83 -6.90 23.91 -35.19
C ALA A 83 -8.14 24.59 -35.81
N ASP A 84 -9.06 25.04 -34.96
CA ASP A 84 -10.28 25.73 -35.35
C ASP A 84 -10.05 27.23 -35.66
N ARG A 85 -8.78 27.68 -35.63
CA ARG A 85 -8.34 29.08 -35.82
C ARG A 85 -8.96 30.09 -34.83
N GLU A 86 -9.56 29.62 -33.75
CA GLU A 86 -10.15 30.48 -32.72
C GLU A 86 -9.08 31.32 -32.01
N LEU A 87 -7.90 30.73 -31.77
CA LEU A 87 -6.78 31.45 -31.16
C LEU A 87 -6.36 32.67 -32.00
N VAL A 88 -6.33 32.52 -33.33
CA VAL A 88 -5.98 33.59 -34.28
C VAL A 88 -7.08 34.66 -34.32
N ALA A 89 -8.35 34.25 -34.31
CA ALA A 89 -9.48 35.17 -34.25
C ALA A 89 -9.51 35.99 -32.96
N ILE A 90 -9.22 35.36 -31.81
CA ILE A 90 -9.12 36.05 -30.52
C ILE A 90 -7.98 37.09 -30.55
N GLN A 91 -6.83 36.72 -31.11
CA GLN A 91 -5.68 37.62 -31.24
C GLN A 91 -5.94 38.80 -32.19
N SER A 92 -6.65 38.58 -33.30
CA SER A 92 -6.99 39.66 -34.25
C SER A 92 -7.98 40.67 -33.66
N CYS A 93 -8.78 40.27 -32.66
CA CYS A 93 -9.60 41.18 -31.84
C CYS A 93 -8.79 41.95 -30.77
N GLY A 94 -7.46 41.85 -30.76
CA GLY A 94 -6.58 42.57 -29.84
C GLY A 94 -6.40 41.91 -28.47
N VAL A 95 -6.85 40.66 -28.29
CA VAL A 95 -6.63 39.92 -27.04
C VAL A 95 -5.24 39.29 -27.04
N SER A 96 -4.41 39.69 -26.07
CA SER A 96 -3.06 39.13 -25.93
C SER A 96 -3.10 37.68 -25.43
N LEU A 97 -2.11 36.88 -25.85
CA LEU A 97 -1.95 35.50 -25.37
C LEU A 97 -1.73 35.44 -23.85
N GLY A 98 -1.05 36.44 -23.28
CA GLY A 98 -0.87 36.55 -21.83
C GLY A 98 -2.18 36.70 -21.04
N ARG A 99 -3.24 37.26 -21.66
CA ARG A 99 -4.57 37.29 -21.05
C ARG A 99 -5.20 35.90 -20.99
N LEU A 100 -5.02 35.08 -22.04
CA LEU A 100 -5.49 33.70 -22.09
C LEU A 100 -4.77 32.79 -21.07
N LEU A 101 -3.56 33.14 -20.63
CA LEU A 101 -2.86 32.43 -19.57
C LEU A 101 -3.51 32.57 -18.18
N ARG A 102 -4.24 33.66 -17.90
CA ARG A 102 -4.85 33.90 -16.59
C ARG A 102 -5.80 32.78 -16.13
N PRO A 103 -6.80 32.35 -16.93
CA PRO A 103 -7.65 31.21 -16.55
C PRO A 103 -6.86 29.90 -16.43
N ILE A 104 -5.81 29.69 -17.24
CA ILE A 104 -4.96 28.50 -17.15
C ILE A 104 -4.19 28.47 -15.83
N LEU A 105 -3.59 29.61 -15.44
CA LEU A 105 -2.87 29.71 -14.17
C LEU A 105 -3.77 29.45 -12.97
N LEU A 106 -5.05 29.84 -13.05
CA LEU A 106 -6.03 29.49 -12.04
C LEU A 106 -6.31 27.98 -11.98
N VAL A 107 -6.50 27.33 -13.14
CA VAL A 107 -6.65 25.86 -13.21
C VAL A 107 -5.41 25.15 -12.70
N ALA A 108 -4.22 25.59 -13.10
CA ALA A 108 -2.95 25.05 -12.65
C ALA A 108 -2.77 25.21 -11.14
N ALA A 109 -3.09 26.38 -10.58
CA ALA A 109 -3.02 26.62 -9.14
C ALA A 109 -3.99 25.73 -8.35
N LEU A 110 -5.22 25.52 -8.87
CA LEU A 110 -6.19 24.60 -8.26
C LEU A 110 -5.69 23.16 -8.31
N ALA A 111 -5.11 22.73 -9.43
CA ALA A 111 -4.54 21.40 -9.56
C ALA A 111 -3.31 21.22 -8.66
N THR A 112 -2.44 22.23 -8.54
CA THR A 112 -1.32 22.23 -7.60
C THR A 112 -1.81 22.10 -6.16
N ALA A 113 -2.85 22.84 -5.76
CA ALA A 113 -3.44 22.71 -4.44
C ALA A 113 -4.01 21.31 -4.19
N ALA A 114 -4.67 20.72 -5.20
CA ALA A 114 -5.16 19.35 -5.13
C ALA A 114 -4.03 18.33 -5.00
N THR A 115 -2.99 18.41 -5.84
CA THR A 115 -1.81 17.53 -5.76
C THR A 115 -1.06 17.70 -4.44
N ALA A 116 -0.94 18.92 -3.91
CA ALA A 116 -0.32 19.17 -2.62
C ALA A 116 -1.12 18.53 -1.48
N TYR A 117 -2.45 18.65 -1.50
CA TYR A 117 -3.32 17.98 -0.54
C TYR A 117 -3.20 16.45 -0.63
N GLU A 118 -3.23 15.90 -1.84
CA GLU A 118 -3.02 14.46 -2.08
C GLU A 118 -1.67 14.00 -1.50
N THR A 119 -0.58 14.71 -1.81
CA THR A 119 0.77 14.31 -1.40
C THR A 119 1.00 14.46 0.10
N ILE A 120 0.48 15.52 0.73
CA ILE A 120 0.74 15.84 2.14
C ILE A 120 -0.21 15.09 3.08
N VAL A 121 -1.45 14.84 2.66
CA VAL A 121 -2.51 14.33 3.55
C VAL A 121 -3.03 12.98 3.08
N ALA A 122 -3.50 12.89 1.84
CA ALA A 122 -4.20 11.70 1.37
C ALA A 122 -3.26 10.49 1.24
N LEU A 123 -2.10 10.69 0.60
CA LEU A 123 -1.12 9.64 0.34
C LEU A 123 -0.52 9.06 1.63
N PRO A 124 -0.08 9.85 2.64
CA PRO A 124 0.39 9.28 3.91
C PRO A 124 -0.71 8.53 4.65
N ASN A 125 -1.94 9.06 4.67
CA ASN A 125 -3.07 8.44 5.34
C ASN A 125 -3.47 7.12 4.65
N ALA A 126 -3.45 7.09 3.33
CA ALA A 126 -3.72 5.90 2.54
C ALA A 126 -2.64 4.82 2.76
N ASN A 127 -1.36 5.21 2.73
CA ASN A 127 -0.25 4.29 3.04
C ASN A 127 -0.35 3.74 4.47
N GLN A 128 -0.75 4.57 5.44
CA GLN A 128 -0.95 4.11 6.81
C GLN A 128 -2.14 3.15 6.92
N THR A 129 -3.25 3.47 6.26
CA THR A 129 -4.46 2.63 6.24
C THR A 129 -4.18 1.30 5.55
N PHE A 130 -3.42 1.31 4.45
CA PHE A 130 -2.96 0.10 3.75
C PHE A 130 -2.19 -0.81 4.71
N ARG A 131 -1.17 -0.27 5.38
CA ARG A 131 -0.35 -1.01 6.36
C ARG A 131 -1.20 -1.55 7.52
N GLU A 132 -2.13 -0.77 8.04
CA GLU A 132 -3.02 -1.20 9.12
C GLU A 132 -3.92 -2.35 8.70
N ILE A 133 -4.55 -2.26 7.53
CA ILE A 133 -5.44 -3.30 7.03
C ILE A 133 -4.67 -4.59 6.78
N VAL A 134 -3.49 -4.50 6.15
CA VAL A 134 -2.62 -5.67 5.92
C VAL A 134 -2.20 -6.29 7.24
N PHE A 135 -1.76 -5.48 8.21
CA PHE A 135 -1.36 -5.94 9.55
C PHE A 135 -2.47 -6.68 10.28
N VAL A 136 -3.67 -6.08 10.36
CA VAL A 136 -4.83 -6.69 11.04
C VAL A 136 -5.26 -7.97 10.32
N THR A 137 -5.24 -7.98 8.99
CA THR A 137 -5.62 -9.16 8.19
C THR A 137 -4.64 -10.31 8.38
N MET A 138 -3.34 -10.03 8.42
CA MET A 138 -2.32 -11.04 8.71
C MET A 138 -2.46 -11.57 10.13
N ALA A 139 -2.51 -10.69 11.14
CA ALA A 139 -2.58 -11.10 12.53
C ALA A 139 -3.84 -11.93 12.86
N THR A 140 -5.00 -11.52 12.33
CA THR A 140 -6.27 -12.27 12.51
C THR A 140 -6.23 -13.63 11.83
N ARG A 141 -5.45 -13.78 10.74
CA ARG A 141 -5.27 -15.08 10.07
C ARG A 141 -4.39 -16.03 10.85
N VAL A 142 -3.24 -15.58 11.34
CA VAL A 142 -2.33 -16.49 12.05
C VAL A 142 -3.06 -17.09 13.26
N GLU A 143 -3.91 -16.32 13.94
CA GLU A 143 -4.70 -16.83 15.07
C GLU A 143 -5.79 -17.83 14.65
N ASN A 144 -6.45 -17.64 13.50
CA ASN A 144 -7.62 -18.43 13.09
C ASN A 144 -7.37 -19.51 12.03
N ASN A 145 -6.24 -19.48 11.31
CA ASN A 145 -5.96 -20.34 10.15
C ASN A 145 -4.63 -21.10 10.21
N VAL A 146 -3.84 -21.00 11.29
CA VAL A 146 -2.75 -21.96 11.52
C VAL A 146 -3.37 -23.34 11.69
N LYS A 147 -3.38 -24.11 10.60
CA LYS A 147 -3.91 -25.46 10.60
C LYS A 147 -2.96 -26.35 11.40
N PRO A 148 -3.46 -27.15 12.35
CA PRO A 148 -2.59 -28.06 13.08
C PRO A 148 -1.90 -29.01 12.10
N ARG A 149 -0.61 -29.24 12.35
CA ARG A 149 0.27 -30.16 11.62
C ARG A 149 0.63 -29.74 10.19
N VAL A 150 0.51 -28.44 9.87
CA VAL A 150 0.95 -27.87 8.60
C VAL A 150 2.07 -26.86 8.88
N PHE A 151 3.10 -26.85 8.03
CA PHE A 151 4.13 -25.83 8.07
C PHE A 151 3.59 -24.53 7.47
N PHE A 152 3.70 -23.44 8.22
CA PHE A 152 3.24 -22.11 7.87
C PHE A 152 4.45 -21.22 7.56
N GLU A 153 4.50 -20.69 6.33
CA GLU A 153 5.66 -19.99 5.76
C GLU A 153 5.33 -18.57 5.29
N ASP A 154 4.22 -17.98 5.78
CA ASP A 154 3.79 -16.64 5.37
C ASP A 154 4.71 -15.51 5.91
N PHE A 155 5.67 -15.84 6.78
CA PHE A 155 6.65 -14.91 7.33
C PHE A 155 8.03 -15.14 6.69
N PRO A 156 8.62 -14.13 6.01
CA PRO A 156 9.92 -14.28 5.38
C PRO A 156 11.01 -14.78 6.35
N GLY A 157 11.67 -15.87 5.96
CA GLY A 157 12.72 -16.51 6.76
C GLY A 157 12.25 -17.17 8.06
N LYS A 158 10.94 -17.37 8.26
CA LYS A 158 10.41 -18.05 9.45
C LYS A 158 9.43 -19.14 9.05
N VAL A 159 9.64 -20.34 9.59
CA VAL A 159 8.73 -21.49 9.41
C VAL A 159 8.11 -21.82 10.75
N ILE A 160 6.79 -21.80 10.82
CA ILE A 160 6.03 -22.10 12.05
C ILE A 160 5.26 -23.40 11.86
N TYR A 161 5.39 -24.31 12.81
CA TYR A 161 4.61 -25.54 12.88
C TYR A 161 3.95 -25.64 14.25
N VAL A 162 2.65 -25.93 14.25
CA VAL A 162 1.86 -26.11 15.46
C VAL A 162 1.22 -27.49 15.43
N ARG A 163 1.41 -28.28 16.50
CA ARG A 163 0.84 -29.64 16.56
C ARG A 163 -0.66 -29.63 16.80
N GLU A 164 -1.12 -28.80 17.73
CA GLU A 164 -2.52 -28.73 18.16
C GLU A 164 -2.94 -27.28 18.42
N VAL A 165 -4.14 -26.93 17.96
CA VAL A 165 -4.80 -25.65 18.22
C VAL A 165 -6.11 -25.95 18.96
N PRO A 166 -6.15 -25.79 20.30
CA PRO A 166 -7.36 -26.01 21.08
C PRO A 166 -8.48 -25.02 20.69
N LEU A 167 -9.74 -25.44 20.87
CA LEU A 167 -10.93 -24.62 20.57
C LEU A 167 -11.01 -23.30 21.37
N GLY A 168 -10.26 -23.18 22.47
CA GLY A 168 -10.18 -21.97 23.30
C GLY A 168 -9.10 -20.96 22.87
N GLY A 169 -8.42 -21.21 21.75
CA GLY A 169 -7.30 -20.40 21.26
C GLY A 169 -5.95 -20.81 21.87
N GLY A 170 -4.89 -20.22 21.33
CA GLY A 170 -3.51 -20.61 21.63
C GLY A 170 -3.07 -21.88 20.90
N TRP A 171 -1.78 -22.17 21.00
CA TRP A 171 -1.10 -23.24 20.27
C TRP A 171 -0.38 -24.14 21.26
N ARG A 172 -0.33 -25.44 20.94
CA ARG A 172 0.44 -26.42 21.69
C ARG A 172 1.49 -27.11 20.81
N ASP A 173 2.63 -27.37 21.43
CA ASP A 173 3.82 -27.96 20.83
C ASP A 173 4.20 -27.25 19.53
N ILE A 174 4.78 -26.07 19.72
CA ILE A 174 5.20 -25.17 18.64
C ILE A 174 6.64 -25.47 18.29
N PHE A 175 6.88 -25.54 16.99
CA PHE A 175 8.19 -25.51 16.39
C PHE A 175 8.29 -24.25 15.54
N LEU A 176 9.30 -23.43 15.78
CA LEU A 176 9.59 -22.27 14.96
C LEU A 176 11.05 -22.33 14.53
N ALA A 177 11.31 -22.30 13.23
CA ALA A 177 12.65 -22.13 12.68
C ALA A 177 12.78 -20.70 12.15
N ASP A 178 13.78 -19.98 12.63
CA ASP A 178 14.16 -18.66 12.14
C ASP A 178 15.48 -18.78 11.37
N THR A 179 15.37 -18.60 10.05
CA THR A 179 16.47 -18.57 9.09
C THR A 179 16.61 -17.18 8.45
N SER A 180 16.05 -16.13 9.07
CA SER A 180 16.13 -14.76 8.56
C SER A 180 17.57 -14.22 8.53
N ARG A 181 18.46 -14.78 9.37
CA ARG A 181 19.88 -14.44 9.41
C ARG A 181 20.69 -15.48 8.61
N PRO A 182 21.39 -15.09 7.53
CA PRO A 182 22.09 -16.04 6.64
C PRO A 182 23.19 -16.86 7.31
N THR A 183 23.75 -16.38 8.42
CA THR A 183 24.88 -16.98 9.13
C THR A 183 24.49 -17.69 10.42
N GLU A 184 23.21 -17.62 10.82
CA GLU A 184 22.72 -18.14 12.10
C GLU A 184 21.28 -18.67 11.93
N THR A 185 21.08 -19.95 12.25
CA THR A 185 19.74 -20.55 12.31
C THR A 185 19.36 -20.72 13.77
N THR A 186 18.19 -20.23 14.16
CA THR A 186 17.64 -20.47 15.50
C THR A 186 16.36 -21.28 15.42
N VAL A 187 16.30 -22.38 16.15
CA VAL A 187 15.11 -23.24 16.25
C VAL A 187 14.53 -23.14 17.65
N TYR A 188 13.24 -22.86 17.76
CA TYR A 188 12.51 -22.75 19.02
C TYR A 188 11.53 -23.91 19.15
N PHE A 189 11.54 -24.56 20.30
CA PHE A 189 10.50 -25.49 20.74
C PHE A 189 9.79 -24.90 21.94
N ALA A 190 8.46 -24.87 21.93
CA ALA A 190 7.68 -24.37 23.06
C ALA A 190 6.43 -25.21 23.29
N ARG A 191 6.04 -25.40 24.55
CA ARG A 191 4.85 -26.17 24.89
C ARG A 191 3.57 -25.41 24.58
N GLU A 192 3.55 -24.14 24.90
CA GLU A 192 2.42 -23.26 24.64
C GLU A 192 2.88 -22.02 23.89
N GLY A 193 1.98 -21.46 23.11
CA GLY A 193 2.21 -20.13 22.57
C GLY A 193 0.96 -19.48 22.04
N ARG A 194 1.01 -18.16 21.96
CA ARG A 194 -0.13 -17.32 21.62
C ARG A 194 0.36 -16.15 20.79
N ILE A 195 -0.46 -15.74 19.84
CA ILE A 195 -0.21 -14.49 19.14
C ILE A 195 -0.70 -13.36 20.02
N ARG A 196 0.16 -12.38 20.23
CA ARG A 196 -0.17 -11.12 20.84
C ARG A 196 0.02 -10.02 19.81
N LEU A 197 -1.06 -9.32 19.49
CA LEU A 197 -0.95 -8.08 18.73
C LEU A 197 -0.50 -6.96 19.67
N ASP A 198 0.72 -6.47 19.49
CA ASP A 198 1.08 -5.17 20.05
C ASP A 198 0.52 -4.08 19.12
N ARG A 199 -0.62 -3.51 19.52
CA ARG A 199 -1.29 -2.43 18.77
C ARG A 199 -0.53 -1.11 18.84
N VAL A 200 0.35 -0.93 19.83
CA VAL A 200 1.13 0.30 20.02
C VAL A 200 2.36 0.27 19.11
N GLN A 201 3.09 -0.85 19.10
CA GLN A 201 4.27 -1.03 18.26
C GLN A 201 3.94 -1.52 16.84
N ARG A 202 2.68 -1.94 16.59
CA ARG A 202 2.22 -2.53 15.32
C ARG A 202 3.01 -3.77 14.92
N LEU A 203 3.31 -4.60 15.92
CA LEU A 203 4.06 -5.83 15.75
C LEU A 203 3.17 -7.02 16.10
N VAL A 204 3.23 -8.06 15.27
CA VAL A 204 2.67 -9.37 15.63
C VAL A 204 3.73 -10.07 16.45
N GLN A 205 3.50 -10.25 17.75
CA GLN A 205 4.43 -10.98 18.60
C GLN A 205 3.90 -12.38 18.85
N LEU A 206 4.74 -13.37 18.65
CA LEU A 206 4.51 -14.73 19.12
C LEU A 206 5.08 -14.84 20.52
N GLU A 207 4.19 -14.97 21.50
CA GLU A 207 4.56 -15.32 22.87
C GLU A 207 4.67 -16.85 22.96
N LEU A 208 5.87 -17.33 23.26
CA LEU A 208 6.20 -18.73 23.51
C LEU A 208 6.38 -18.94 25.01
N GLN A 209 5.78 -20.01 25.55
CA GLN A 209 5.85 -20.37 26.95
C GLN A 209 6.43 -21.77 27.14
N ASP A 210 7.30 -21.88 28.14
CA ASP A 210 8.04 -23.08 28.55
C ASP A 210 8.70 -23.80 27.37
N GLY A 211 9.79 -23.20 26.89
CA GLY A 211 10.48 -23.65 25.68
C GLY A 211 11.99 -23.60 25.73
N THR A 212 12.60 -24.11 24.67
CA THR A 212 14.05 -24.11 24.42
C THR A 212 14.35 -23.50 23.06
N SER A 213 15.39 -22.69 22.98
CA SER A 213 15.95 -22.18 21.73
C SER A 213 17.31 -22.82 21.47
N HIS A 214 17.51 -23.25 20.25
CA HIS A 214 18.70 -23.91 19.75
C HIS A 214 19.27 -23.06 18.64
N THR A 215 20.39 -22.37 18.90
CA THR A 215 21.05 -21.51 17.92
C THR A 215 22.27 -22.21 17.35
N THR A 216 22.45 -22.13 16.04
CA THR A 216 23.59 -22.71 15.33
C THR A 216 24.17 -21.70 14.35
N HIS A 217 25.49 -21.51 14.41
CA HIS A 217 26.22 -20.60 13.54
C HIS A 217 26.79 -21.37 12.35
N LEU A 218 26.47 -20.96 11.12
CA LEU A 218 26.94 -21.63 9.89
C LEU A 218 28.47 -21.54 9.71
N ASP A 219 29.09 -20.48 10.24
CA ASP A 219 30.54 -20.26 10.16
C ASP A 219 31.34 -21.11 11.18
N LYS A 220 30.68 -21.59 12.23
CA LYS A 220 31.26 -22.45 13.28
C LYS A 220 30.23 -23.48 13.73
N PRO A 221 30.14 -24.64 13.06
CA PRO A 221 29.15 -25.67 13.37
C PRO A 221 29.26 -26.24 14.79
N ASP A 222 30.43 -26.11 15.42
CA ASP A 222 30.69 -26.55 16.80
C ASP A 222 30.19 -25.54 17.86
N ASP A 223 29.78 -24.33 17.44
CA ASP A 223 29.28 -23.26 18.30
C ASP A 223 27.75 -23.36 18.40
N TYR A 224 27.30 -24.23 19.32
CA TYR A 224 25.90 -24.50 19.59
C TYR A 224 25.49 -23.88 20.92
N GLU A 225 24.47 -23.03 20.88
CA GLU A 225 23.91 -22.39 22.06
C GLU A 225 22.50 -22.91 22.32
N GLU A 226 22.27 -23.39 23.55
CA GLU A 226 20.95 -23.79 24.03
C GLU A 226 20.51 -22.88 25.16
N THR A 227 19.34 -22.25 25.00
CA THR A 227 18.74 -21.40 26.03
C THR A 227 17.34 -21.91 26.37
N THR A 228 17.11 -22.17 27.66
CA THR A 228 15.77 -22.47 28.17
C THR A 228 15.09 -21.19 28.63
N PHE A 229 13.84 -20.99 28.25
CA PHE A 229 13.06 -19.82 28.63
C PHE A 229 11.67 -20.21 29.16
N ARG A 230 11.19 -19.44 30.14
CA ARG A 230 9.81 -19.57 30.63
C ARG A 230 8.83 -18.79 29.74
N ASN A 231 9.14 -17.53 29.44
CA ASN A 231 8.40 -16.71 28.49
C ASN A 231 9.39 -16.10 27.50
N PHE A 232 9.07 -16.19 26.22
CA PHE A 232 9.88 -15.60 25.16
C PHE A 232 8.98 -14.96 24.11
N TYR A 233 9.38 -13.79 23.62
CA TYR A 233 8.61 -13.00 22.66
C TYR A 233 9.38 -12.90 21.36
N ILE A 234 8.79 -13.42 20.28
CA ILE A 234 9.35 -13.33 18.93
C ILE A 234 8.50 -12.35 18.14
N THR A 235 9.14 -11.32 17.61
CA THR A 235 8.48 -10.42 16.66
C THR A 235 8.38 -11.09 15.30
N LEU A 236 7.16 -11.28 14.82
CA LEU A 236 6.83 -11.68 13.46
C LEU A 236 6.60 -10.39 12.67
N ASP A 237 7.63 -9.93 11.97
CA ASP A 237 7.52 -8.79 11.06
C ASP A 237 7.03 -9.26 9.69
N PRO A 238 5.87 -8.80 9.21
CA PRO A 238 5.42 -9.08 7.85
C PRO A 238 6.15 -8.27 6.77
N GLU A 239 6.97 -7.26 7.13
CA GLU A 239 7.67 -6.36 6.20
C GLU A 239 9.19 -6.63 6.02
N THR A 240 9.79 -7.65 6.67
CA THR A 240 11.19 -8.06 6.37
C THR A 240 11.32 -8.86 5.09
#